data_AF-A0A091FVR8-F1
#
_entry.id   AF-A0A091FVR8-F1
#
_cell.length_a   1.000
_cell.length_b   1.000
_cell.length_c   1.000
_cell.angle_alpha   90.00
_cell.angle_beta   90.00
_cell.angle_gamma   90.00
#
_symmetry.space_group_name_H-M   'P 1'
#
loop_
_entity.id
_entity.type
_entity.pdbx_description
1 polymer ?
#
loop_
_entity_poly.entity_id
_entity_poly.type
_entity_poly.pdbx_seq_one_letter_code
_entity_poly.pdbx_strand_id
1 'polypeptide(L)'
;RSDKTLQDIVYKLVPGLFKDEMKRRRDFYAAYPMAEVPNGSNEDRGEVSEQDKGNLTDDEIVSLSIEFYEGSRYATPFPPGPFPLCSQKNGVRFLRCPAAMTVMHLAKFLRNKMDVPSKYKVEVLYEDEPLKEYYTLMDIAYIYPWRRNGPLPLKYRVQPTCKRLKLSQPPASECTNTSGA
;
A
#
# COMPACT_ATOMS: atom_id res chain seq x y z
N ARG A 1 19.09 30.28 -4.65
CA ARG A 1 18.81 28.86 -4.29
C ARG A 1 17.34 28.62 -4.58
N SER A 2 17.01 27.76 -5.56
CA SER A 2 15.62 27.42 -5.88
C SER A 2 15.00 26.55 -4.78
N ASP A 3 13.71 26.71 -4.54
CA ASP A 3 12.95 25.81 -3.67
C ASP A 3 12.67 24.51 -4.43
N LYS A 4 13.32 23.42 -3.98
CA LYS A 4 13.23 22.11 -4.62
C LYS A 4 11.81 21.53 -4.54
N THR A 5 11.09 21.80 -3.46
CA THR A 5 9.72 21.30 -3.26
C THR A 5 8.77 21.98 -4.23
N LEU A 6 8.86 23.31 -4.34
CA LEU A 6 8.04 24.06 -5.29
C LEU A 6 8.34 23.63 -6.73
N GLN A 7 9.62 23.44 -7.07
CA GLN A 7 10.03 22.94 -8.38
C GLN A 7 9.43 21.55 -8.67
N ASP A 8 9.47 20.63 -7.72
CA ASP A 8 8.89 19.29 -7.88
C ASP A 8 7.36 19.33 -8.02
N ILE A 9 6.68 20.20 -7.28
CA ILE A 9 5.23 20.42 -7.44
C ILE A 9 4.93 20.94 -8.84
N VAL A 10 5.64 21.97 -9.30
CA VAL A 10 5.43 22.58 -10.63
C VAL A 10 5.68 21.57 -11.75
N TYR A 11 6.75 20.77 -11.64
CA TYR A 11 7.06 19.71 -12.60
C TYR A 11 6.03 18.59 -12.64
N LYS A 12 5.32 18.32 -11.54
CA LYS A 12 4.23 17.35 -11.49
C LYS A 12 2.92 17.93 -12.03
N LEU A 13 2.63 19.20 -11.79
CA LEU A 13 1.38 19.84 -12.16
C LEU A 13 1.32 20.27 -13.63
N VAL A 14 2.44 20.72 -14.20
CA VAL A 14 2.48 21.24 -15.58
C VAL A 14 2.88 20.13 -16.55
N PRO A 15 1.98 19.68 -17.45
CA PRO A 15 2.27 18.60 -18.39
C PRO A 15 3.46 18.95 -19.30
N GLY A 16 4.36 17.99 -19.51
CA GLY A 16 5.50 18.15 -20.41
C GLY A 16 6.63 19.06 -19.90
N LEU A 17 6.40 19.89 -18.89
CA LEU A 17 7.37 20.93 -18.47
C LEU A 17 8.72 20.35 -18.06
N PHE A 18 8.74 19.28 -17.25
CA PHE A 18 9.99 18.63 -16.87
C PHE A 18 10.75 18.10 -18.09
N LYS A 19 10.05 17.48 -19.03
CA LYS A 19 10.65 16.91 -20.25
C LYS A 19 11.25 18.00 -21.13
N ASP A 20 10.50 19.08 -21.34
CA ASP A 20 10.93 20.23 -22.14
C ASP A 20 12.12 20.93 -21.51
N GLU A 21 12.13 21.07 -20.18
CA GLU A 21 13.24 21.65 -19.43
C GLU A 21 14.50 20.77 -19.48
N MET A 22 14.39 19.45 -19.25
CA MET A 22 15.52 18.52 -19.38
C MET A 22 16.06 18.47 -20.82
N LYS A 23 15.18 18.60 -21.82
CA LYS A 23 15.59 18.71 -23.23
C LYS A 23 16.37 20.01 -23.48
N ARG A 24 15.84 21.16 -23.04
CA ARG A 24 16.54 22.46 -23.21
C ARG A 24 17.91 22.47 -22.55
N ARG A 25 18.06 21.87 -21.36
CA ARG A 25 19.36 21.74 -20.68
C ARG A 25 20.33 20.90 -21.50
N ARG A 26 19.90 19.72 -21.97
CA ARG A 26 20.75 18.87 -22.84
C ARG A 26 21.16 19.57 -24.13
N ASP A 27 20.20 20.20 -24.81
CA ASP A 27 20.47 20.93 -26.06
C ASP A 27 21.47 22.06 -25.84
N PHE A 28 21.38 22.77 -24.71
CA PHE A 28 22.32 23.82 -24.32
C PHE A 28 23.74 23.26 -24.10
N TYR A 29 23.92 22.23 -23.27
CA TYR A 29 25.26 21.69 -23.01
C TYR A 29 25.86 20.96 -24.22
N ALA A 30 25.03 20.37 -25.09
CA ALA A 30 25.48 19.80 -26.35
C ALA A 30 26.00 20.88 -27.32
N ALA A 31 25.35 22.04 -27.37
CA ALA A 31 25.76 23.16 -28.22
C ALA A 31 26.96 23.95 -27.66
N TYR A 32 27.21 23.88 -26.36
CA TYR A 32 28.29 24.61 -25.68
C TYR A 32 29.16 23.68 -24.82
N PRO A 33 30.06 22.87 -25.41
CA PRO A 33 30.91 21.93 -24.68
C PRO A 33 31.84 22.58 -23.65
N MET A 34 32.13 23.88 -23.77
CA MET A 34 32.97 24.64 -22.84
C MET A 34 32.17 25.19 -21.63
N ALA A 35 30.84 25.08 -21.64
CA ALA A 35 29.96 25.57 -20.58
C ALA A 35 29.72 24.49 -19.50
N GLU A 36 30.56 23.46 -19.42
CA GLU A 36 30.41 22.39 -18.42
C GLU A 36 30.20 22.98 -17.04
N VAL A 37 29.15 22.52 -16.35
CA VAL A 37 28.90 22.90 -14.96
C VAL A 37 29.90 22.12 -14.10
N PRO A 38 30.94 22.78 -13.54
CA PRO A 38 31.83 22.10 -12.61
C PRO A 38 30.99 21.81 -11.36
N ASN A 39 30.86 20.54 -10.99
CA ASN A 39 30.00 20.04 -9.91
C ASN A 39 28.47 20.16 -10.13
N GLY A 40 27.99 20.31 -11.37
CA GLY A 40 26.55 20.24 -11.65
C GLY A 40 25.97 18.86 -11.37
N SER A 41 24.73 18.80 -10.85
CA SER A 41 24.01 17.54 -10.69
C SER A 41 23.57 16.99 -12.06
N ASN A 42 23.23 15.70 -12.14
CA ASN A 42 22.70 15.10 -13.37
C ASN A 42 21.44 15.85 -13.87
N GLU A 43 20.64 16.42 -12.96
CA GLU A 43 19.47 17.26 -13.29
C GLU A 43 19.86 18.59 -13.94
N ASP A 44 21.01 19.17 -13.57
CA ASP A 44 21.51 20.40 -14.18
C ASP A 44 21.94 20.15 -15.63
N ARG A 45 22.52 18.99 -15.92
CA ARG A 45 22.90 18.57 -17.29
C ARG A 45 21.72 18.07 -18.13
N GLY A 46 20.55 17.88 -17.52
CA GLY A 46 19.39 17.28 -18.17
C GLY A 46 19.50 15.76 -18.38
N GLU A 47 20.40 15.11 -17.65
CA GLU A 47 20.70 13.67 -17.69
C GLU A 47 19.93 12.89 -16.61
N VAL A 48 18.64 13.21 -16.43
CA VAL A 48 17.75 12.48 -15.50
C VAL A 48 16.83 11.58 -16.30
N SER A 49 16.81 10.30 -15.94
CA SER A 49 15.95 9.31 -16.60
C SER A 49 14.48 9.56 -16.24
N GLU A 50 13.55 9.42 -17.20
CA GLU A 50 12.11 9.61 -16.94
C GLU A 50 11.58 8.69 -15.82
N GLN A 51 12.24 7.54 -15.61
CA GLN A 51 11.92 6.60 -14.53
C GLN A 51 12.11 7.19 -13.14
N ASP A 52 13.03 8.15 -12.95
CA ASP A 52 13.34 8.74 -11.65
C ASP A 52 12.25 9.74 -11.19
N LYS A 53 11.40 10.19 -12.12
CA LYS A 53 10.25 11.09 -11.86
C LYS A 53 8.97 10.61 -12.55
N GLY A 54 8.84 9.31 -12.79
CA GLY A 54 7.75 8.75 -13.59
C GLY A 54 6.39 9.01 -12.94
N ASN A 55 5.63 9.95 -13.47
CA ASN A 55 4.23 10.15 -13.09
C ASN A 55 3.47 8.85 -13.42
N LEU A 56 2.94 8.17 -12.39
CA LEU A 56 2.00 7.07 -12.60
C LEU A 56 0.79 7.63 -13.34
N THR A 57 0.44 7.07 -14.49
CA THR A 57 -0.84 7.37 -15.15
C THR A 57 -1.87 6.30 -14.78
N ASP A 58 -3.15 6.63 -14.84
CA ASP A 58 -4.22 5.71 -14.46
C ASP A 58 -4.22 4.39 -15.27
N ASP A 59 -3.82 4.49 -16.55
CA ASP A 59 -3.68 3.37 -17.48
C ASP A 59 -2.40 2.53 -17.28
N GLU A 60 -1.50 2.93 -16.37
CA GLU A 60 -0.24 2.23 -16.15
C GLU A 60 -0.47 0.91 -15.39
N ILE A 61 0.31 -0.13 -15.73
CA ILE A 61 0.28 -1.40 -15.00
C ILE A 61 1.29 -1.34 -13.84
N VAL A 62 0.76 -1.39 -12.61
CA VAL A 62 1.55 -1.49 -11.38
C VAL A 62 1.81 -2.96 -11.05
N SER A 63 3.06 -3.29 -10.77
CA SER A 63 3.45 -4.58 -10.19
C SER A 63 3.39 -4.48 -8.68
N LEU A 64 2.68 -5.40 -8.03
CA LEU A 64 2.53 -5.43 -6.57
C LEU A 64 2.76 -6.83 -6.01
N SER A 65 3.18 -6.89 -4.76
CA SER A 65 3.23 -8.12 -3.98
C SER A 65 2.18 -8.08 -2.88
N ILE A 66 1.58 -9.23 -2.59
CA ILE A 66 0.57 -9.36 -1.54
C ILE A 66 0.84 -10.58 -0.68
N GLU A 67 0.97 -10.36 0.62
CA GLU A 67 1.25 -11.40 1.61
C GLU A 67 0.26 -11.38 2.78
N PHE A 68 0.07 -12.52 3.42
CA PHE A 68 -0.76 -12.58 4.62
C PHE A 68 -0.03 -11.92 5.79
N TYR A 69 -0.72 -11.04 6.51
CA TYR A 69 -0.20 -10.37 7.69
C TYR A 69 -0.11 -11.35 8.87
N GLU A 70 1.10 -11.83 9.14
CA GLU A 70 1.39 -12.57 10.35
C GLU A 70 1.65 -11.57 11.49
N GLY A 71 0.57 -11.06 12.08
CA GLY A 71 0.68 -10.16 13.23
C GLY A 71 1.53 -10.79 14.33
N SER A 72 2.41 -9.98 14.93
CA SER A 72 3.35 -10.40 15.98
C SER A 72 2.71 -11.43 16.91
N ARG A 73 3.09 -12.69 16.71
CA ARG A 73 2.61 -13.82 17.49
C ARG A 73 3.31 -13.71 18.84
N TYR A 74 2.72 -13.00 19.80
CA TYR A 74 2.80 -13.53 21.15
C TYR A 74 2.13 -14.89 21.09
N ALA A 75 2.94 -15.94 21.16
CA ALA A 75 2.55 -17.33 21.12
C ALA A 75 1.41 -17.57 22.13
N THR A 76 0.19 -17.45 21.66
CA THR A 76 -1.00 -17.88 22.38
C THR A 76 -1.46 -19.16 21.69
N PRO A 77 -1.48 -20.30 22.40
CA PRO A 77 -1.88 -21.58 21.84
C PRO A 77 -3.40 -21.58 21.69
N PHE A 78 -3.91 -20.95 20.63
CA PHE A 78 -5.28 -21.21 20.22
C PHE A 78 -5.36 -22.61 19.60
N PRO A 79 -6.36 -23.43 19.98
CA PRO A 79 -6.55 -24.75 19.41
C PRO A 79 -6.77 -24.65 17.88
N PRO A 80 -6.37 -25.67 17.12
CA PRO A 80 -6.46 -25.64 15.66
C PRO A 80 -7.93 -25.53 15.24
N GLY A 81 -8.33 -24.32 14.83
CA GLY A 81 -9.57 -24.14 14.09
C GLY A 81 -9.48 -24.84 12.74
N PRO A 82 -10.62 -25.20 12.12
CA PRO A 82 -10.67 -26.05 10.93
C PRO A 82 -10.21 -25.35 9.64
N PHE A 83 -9.56 -24.19 9.73
CA PHE A 83 -8.98 -23.51 8.58
C PHE A 83 -7.57 -24.04 8.40
N PRO A 84 -7.25 -24.73 7.29
CA PRO A 84 -5.88 -25.09 6.99
C PRO A 84 -5.12 -23.78 6.76
N LEU A 85 -4.42 -23.30 7.80
CA LEU A 85 -3.42 -22.26 7.64
C LEU A 85 -2.26 -22.92 6.90
N CYS A 86 -2.40 -23.00 5.59
CA CYS A 86 -1.46 -23.65 4.70
C CYS A 86 -0.10 -22.97 4.91
N SER A 87 0.80 -23.70 5.59
CA SER A 87 2.20 -23.35 5.75
C SER A 87 2.88 -23.46 4.39
N GLN A 88 2.62 -22.50 3.51
CA GLN A 88 3.32 -22.36 2.25
C GLN A 88 4.53 -21.47 2.48
N LYS A 89 5.71 -22.06 2.32
CA LYS A 89 7.03 -21.45 2.51
C LYS A 89 7.34 -20.28 1.55
N ASN A 90 6.39 -19.83 0.72
CA ASN A 90 6.42 -18.60 -0.07
C ASN A 90 5.04 -17.89 0.02
N GLY A 91 4.71 -17.30 1.17
CA GLY A 91 3.40 -16.65 1.42
C GLY A 91 3.10 -15.39 0.59
N VAL A 92 4.09 -14.91 -0.18
CA VAL A 92 4.00 -13.72 -1.03
C VAL A 92 3.51 -14.09 -2.43
N ARG A 93 2.51 -13.38 -2.93
CA ARG A 93 2.02 -13.51 -4.31
C ARG A 93 2.23 -12.21 -5.07
N PHE A 94 2.61 -12.29 -6.34
CA PHE A 94 2.77 -11.11 -7.19
C PHE A 94 1.58 -10.94 -8.12
N LEU A 95 1.18 -9.69 -8.36
CA LEU A 95 0.05 -9.31 -9.20
C LEU A 95 0.46 -8.15 -10.11
N ARG A 96 -0.13 -8.11 -11.30
CA ARG A 96 -0.08 -6.97 -12.22
C ARG A 96 -1.48 -6.40 -12.30
N CYS A 97 -1.63 -5.13 -11.91
CA CYS A 97 -2.92 -4.47 -11.79
C CYS A 97 -2.86 -3.09 -12.44
N PRO A 98 -3.94 -2.61 -13.08
CA PRO A 98 -4.06 -1.20 -13.45
C PRO A 98 -3.87 -0.29 -12.24
N ALA A 99 -3.21 0.85 -12.42
CA ALA A 99 -3.00 1.84 -11.36
C ALA A 99 -4.33 2.36 -10.77
N ALA A 100 -5.38 2.42 -11.61
CA ALA A 100 -6.76 2.71 -11.26
C ALA A 100 -7.42 1.73 -10.27
N MET A 101 -6.83 0.56 -10.05
CA MET A 101 -7.44 -0.47 -9.20
C MET A 101 -7.47 -0.01 -7.74
N THR A 102 -8.64 -0.05 -7.11
CA THR A 102 -8.81 0.33 -5.71
C THR A 102 -8.53 -0.79 -4.72
N VAL A 103 -8.27 -0.41 -3.47
CA VAL A 103 -8.18 -1.33 -2.32
C VAL A 103 -9.44 -2.18 -2.18
N MET A 104 -10.62 -1.62 -2.46
CA MET A 104 -11.87 -2.39 -2.49
C MET A 104 -11.81 -3.56 -3.48
N HIS A 105 -11.26 -3.36 -4.68
CA HIS A 105 -11.12 -4.43 -5.66
C HIS A 105 -10.19 -5.54 -5.14
N LEU A 106 -9.06 -5.17 -4.53
CA LEU A 106 -8.14 -6.13 -3.91
C LEU A 106 -8.79 -6.91 -2.77
N ALA A 107 -9.55 -6.24 -1.90
CA ALA A 107 -10.26 -6.88 -0.79
C ALA A 107 -11.31 -7.88 -1.30
N LYS A 108 -12.07 -7.53 -2.35
CA LYS A 108 -13.02 -8.45 -3.00
C LYS A 108 -12.31 -9.64 -3.65
N PHE A 109 -11.21 -9.38 -4.36
CA PHE A 109 -10.38 -10.42 -4.98
C PHE A 109 -9.87 -11.42 -3.93
N LEU A 110 -9.29 -10.94 -2.83
CA LEU A 110 -8.79 -11.78 -1.75
C LEU A 110 -9.89 -12.56 -1.05
N ARG A 111 -11.05 -11.94 -0.80
CA ARG A 111 -12.22 -12.62 -0.24
C ARG A 111 -12.60 -13.82 -1.09
N ASN A 112 -12.70 -13.64 -2.41
CA ASN A 112 -13.07 -14.70 -3.34
C ASN A 112 -11.97 -15.76 -3.45
N LYS A 113 -10.70 -15.34 -3.58
CA LYS A 113 -9.55 -16.24 -3.76
C LYS A 113 -9.28 -17.14 -2.54
N MET A 114 -9.56 -16.63 -1.34
CA MET A 114 -9.32 -17.34 -0.08
C MET A 114 -10.62 -17.86 0.56
N ASP A 115 -11.75 -17.79 -0.15
CA ASP A 115 -13.08 -18.19 0.31
C ASP A 115 -13.44 -17.65 1.72
N VAL A 116 -13.23 -16.35 1.92
CA VAL A 116 -13.44 -15.71 3.23
C VAL A 116 -14.94 -15.46 3.46
N PRO A 117 -15.56 -16.04 4.51
CA PRO A 117 -16.97 -15.83 4.79
C PRO A 117 -17.32 -14.37 5.10
N SER A 118 -18.57 -13.97 4.83
CA SER A 118 -19.06 -12.59 5.03
C SER A 118 -19.00 -12.08 6.48
N LYS A 119 -18.95 -12.99 7.46
CA LYS A 119 -18.71 -12.68 8.89
C LYS A 119 -17.31 -12.13 9.18
N TYR A 120 -16.42 -12.11 8.18
CA TYR A 120 -15.09 -11.54 8.27
C TYR A 120 -14.87 -10.44 7.22
N LYS A 121 -14.13 -9.41 7.64
CA LYS A 121 -13.63 -8.34 6.80
C LYS A 121 -12.19 -8.65 6.39
N VAL A 122 -11.91 -8.53 5.09
CA VAL A 122 -10.54 -8.49 4.58
C VAL A 122 -10.06 -7.04 4.63
N GLU A 123 -8.94 -6.80 5.32
CA GLU A 123 -8.26 -5.51 5.35
C GLU A 123 -6.95 -5.62 4.59
N VAL A 124 -6.69 -4.66 3.71
CA VAL A 124 -5.41 -4.52 3.00
C VAL A 124 -4.59 -3.47 3.73
N LEU A 125 -3.30 -3.73 3.89
CA LEU A 125 -2.37 -2.91 4.65
C LEU A 125 -1.16 -2.54 3.79
N TYR A 126 -0.63 -1.36 4.03
CA TYR A 126 0.73 -0.99 3.68
C TYR A 126 1.55 -1.00 4.97
N GLU A 127 2.63 -1.79 5.01
CA GLU A 127 3.37 -2.09 6.25
C GLU A 127 2.45 -2.66 7.35
N ASP A 128 2.06 -1.84 8.33
CA ASP A 128 1.17 -2.18 9.45
C ASP A 128 -0.13 -1.35 9.47
N GLU A 129 -0.31 -0.44 8.50
CA GLU A 129 -1.42 0.50 8.46
C GLU A 129 -2.55 0.04 7.52
N PRO A 130 -3.81 0.00 7.97
CA PRO A 130 -4.94 -0.35 7.11
C PRO A 130 -5.24 0.77 6.11
N LEU A 131 -5.31 0.40 4.83
CA LEU A 131 -5.61 1.31 3.74
C LEU A 131 -7.11 1.56 3.59
N LYS A 132 -7.47 2.73 3.07
CA LYS A 132 -8.88 3.09 2.79
C LYS A 132 -9.36 2.38 1.52
N GLU A 133 -10.62 1.94 1.52
CA GLU A 133 -11.21 1.17 0.42
C GLU A 133 -11.25 1.93 -0.91
N TYR A 134 -11.32 3.26 -0.85
CA TYR A 134 -11.36 4.15 -2.01
C TYR A 134 -9.98 4.53 -2.57
N TYR A 135 -8.87 4.17 -1.90
CA TYR A 135 -7.54 4.42 -2.45
C TYR A 135 -7.27 3.53 -3.66
N THR A 136 -6.75 4.14 -4.72
CA THR A 136 -6.20 3.47 -5.89
C THR A 136 -4.75 3.00 -5.63
N LEU A 137 -4.22 2.10 -6.45
CA LEU A 137 -2.80 1.74 -6.39
C LEU A 137 -1.89 2.95 -6.66
N MET A 138 -2.35 3.86 -7.51
CA MET A 138 -1.71 5.15 -7.74
C MET A 138 -1.66 6.01 -6.46
N ASP A 139 -2.79 6.14 -5.75
CA ASP A 139 -2.83 6.89 -4.49
C ASP A 139 -1.87 6.30 -3.47
N ILE A 140 -1.84 4.97 -3.34
CA ILE A 140 -0.93 4.29 -2.40
C ILE A 140 0.52 4.59 -2.74
N ALA A 141 0.91 4.49 -4.02
CA ALA A 141 2.26 4.79 -4.47
C ALA A 141 2.66 6.26 -4.31
N TYR A 142 1.69 7.18 -4.30
CA TYR A 142 1.90 8.61 -4.09
C TYR A 142 1.98 8.99 -2.61
N ILE A 143 1.09 8.44 -1.78
CA ILE A 143 1.02 8.67 -0.33
C ILE A 143 2.24 8.05 0.36
N TYR A 144 2.56 6.81 0.00
CA TYR A 144 3.73 6.09 0.49
C TYR A 144 4.76 6.09 -0.63
N PRO A 145 5.82 6.93 -0.58
CA PRO A 145 6.69 7.27 -1.70
C PRO A 145 7.50 6.06 -2.21
N TRP A 146 6.80 5.17 -2.92
CA TRP A 146 7.29 3.92 -3.45
C TRP A 146 8.10 4.23 -4.71
N ARG A 147 9.41 3.98 -4.64
CA ARG A 147 10.37 4.32 -5.69
C ARG A 147 10.37 3.37 -6.89
N ARG A 148 9.35 2.52 -7.04
CA ARG A 148 9.32 1.42 -8.04
C ARG A 148 10.55 0.47 -7.98
N ASN A 149 11.29 0.46 -6.86
CA ASN A 149 12.43 -0.43 -6.63
C ASN A 149 11.94 -1.85 -6.28
N GLY A 150 11.28 -2.51 -7.23
CA GLY A 150 10.54 -3.75 -7.01
C GLY A 150 9.04 -3.51 -6.80
N PRO A 151 8.23 -4.57 -6.71
CA PRO A 151 6.76 -4.49 -6.66
C PRO A 151 6.26 -3.77 -5.40
N LEU A 152 5.12 -3.08 -5.51
CA LEU A 152 4.47 -2.38 -4.40
C LEU A 152 4.08 -3.41 -3.31
N PRO A 153 4.68 -3.35 -2.11
CA PRO A 153 4.45 -4.36 -1.09
C PRO A 153 3.18 -4.08 -0.29
N LEU A 154 2.20 -4.97 -0.41
CA LEU A 154 0.96 -4.94 0.36
C LEU A 154 0.83 -6.17 1.24
N LYS A 155 0.14 -6.03 2.35
CA LYS A 155 -0.25 -7.14 3.23
C LYS A 155 -1.76 -7.22 3.34
N TYR A 156 -2.30 -8.35 3.77
CA TYR A 156 -3.72 -8.47 4.08
C TYR A 156 -3.95 -9.26 5.36
N ARG A 157 -5.00 -8.89 6.11
CA ARG A 157 -5.47 -9.65 7.27
C ARG A 157 -6.98 -9.83 7.23
N VAL A 158 -7.46 -10.80 7.99
CA VAL A 158 -8.88 -11.13 8.09
C VAL A 158 -9.33 -10.86 9.53
N GLN A 159 -10.31 -9.97 9.71
CA GLN A 159 -10.87 -9.63 11.03
C GLN A 159 -12.35 -9.99 11.12
N PRO A 160 -12.85 -10.43 12.29
CA PRO A 160 -14.29 -10.57 12.51
C PRO A 160 -15.00 -9.22 12.36
N THR A 161 -16.11 -9.18 11.64
CA THR A 161 -16.90 -7.94 11.44
C THR A 161 -17.64 -7.51 12.72
N CYS A 162 -17.90 -8.46 13.63
CA CYS A 162 -18.57 -8.20 14.90
C CYS A 162 -17.58 -8.39 16.05
N LYS A 163 -17.27 -7.31 16.78
CA LYS A 163 -16.74 -7.45 18.15
C LYS A 163 -17.87 -8.08 18.96
N ARG A 164 -17.74 -9.36 19.32
CA ARG A 164 -18.67 -9.99 20.25
C ARG A 164 -18.68 -9.13 21.52
N LEU A 165 -19.79 -8.43 21.78
CA LEU A 165 -20.06 -7.82 23.08
C LEU A 165 -20.01 -8.98 24.08
N LYS A 166 -18.95 -9.03 24.91
CA LYS A 166 -18.96 -9.88 26.11
C LYS A 166 -20.04 -9.29 27.02
N LEU A 167 -21.24 -9.86 26.97
CA LEU A 167 -22.24 -9.61 28.00
C LEU A 167 -21.66 -10.19 29.29
N SER A 168 -21.20 -9.32 30.19
CA SER A 168 -20.90 -9.72 31.57
C SER A 168 -22.20 -10.23 32.19
N GLN A 169 -22.27 -11.51 32.52
CA GLN A 169 -23.36 -12.05 33.32
C GLN A 169 -23.41 -11.28 34.65
N PRO A 170 -24.56 -10.72 35.05
CA PRO A 170 -24.73 -10.25 36.42
C PRO A 170 -24.66 -11.47 37.36
N PRO A 171 -24.06 -11.33 38.56
CA PRO A 171 -24.07 -12.40 39.54
C PRO A 171 -25.52 -12.74 39.91
N ALA A 172 -25.84 -14.04 39.88
CA ALA A 172 -27.13 -14.56 40.30
C ALA A 172 -27.39 -14.14 41.75
N SER A 173 -28.46 -13.37 41.99
CA SER A 173 -28.98 -13.12 43.32
C SER A 173 -29.54 -14.44 43.88
N GLU A 174 -28.92 -14.94 44.95
CA GLU A 174 -29.47 -16.03 45.76
C GLU A 174 -30.82 -15.59 46.35
N CYS A 175 -31.91 -16.14 45.80
CA CYS A 175 -33.22 -16.10 46.43
C CYS A 175 -33.33 -17.36 47.31
N THR A 176 -32.94 -17.26 48.58
CA THR A 176 -33.16 -18.34 49.56
C THR A 176 -34.62 -18.31 50.01
N ASN A 177 -35.44 -19.18 49.42
CA ASN A 177 -36.72 -19.60 50.00
C ASN A 177 -36.46 -20.80 50.90
N THR A 178 -36.86 -20.73 52.18
CA THR A 178 -37.23 -21.94 52.95
C THR A 178 -38.44 -21.64 53.82
N SER A 179 -39.56 -22.25 53.48
CA SER A 179 -40.77 -22.35 54.31
C SER A 179 -40.56 -23.35 55.46
N GLY A 180 -41.09 -22.97 56.63
CA GLY A 180 -41.81 -23.79 57.63
C GLY A 180 -41.34 -25.19 58.00
N ALA A 181 -41.03 -25.35 59.29
CA ALA A 181 -41.59 -26.38 60.17
C ALA A 181 -41.66 -25.84 61.60
#